data_AF-A0A845U5Z8-F1
#
_entry.id   AF-A0A845U5Z8-F1
#
_cell.length_a   1.000
_cell.length_b   1.000
_cell.length_c   1.000
_cell.angle_alpha   90.00
_cell.angle_beta   90.00
_cell.angle_gamma   90.00
#
_symmetry.space_group_name_H-M   'P 1'
#
loop_
_entity.id
_entity.type
_entity.pdbx_description
1 polymer ?
#
loop_
_entity_poly.entity_id
_entity_poly.type
_entity_poly.pdbx_seq_one_letter_code
_entity_poly.pdbx_strand_id
1 'polypeptide(L)'
;MATTLQLEQPTTNLYETDFTCFEISGVLKDSPSLRRCIPEMLVDAWARARDEAEEETGIKADTFPEGCPWDVDGKILSGWLPE
;
A
#
# COMPACT_ATOMS: atom_id res chain seq x y z
N MET A 1 -38.34 -22.04 24.84
CA MET A 1 -37.18 -21.72 25.70
C MET A 1 -36.12 -21.12 24.80
N ALA A 2 -35.67 -19.92 25.15
CA ALA A 2 -35.03 -18.98 24.23
C ALA A 2 -33.65 -19.45 23.77
N THR A 3 -33.50 -19.47 22.44
CA THR A 3 -32.25 -19.42 21.69
C THR A 3 -31.33 -18.35 22.23
N THR A 4 -30.12 -18.72 22.62
CA THR A 4 -28.99 -17.80 22.71
C THR A 4 -27.96 -18.27 21.70
N LEU A 5 -28.02 -17.65 20.52
CA LEU A 5 -26.90 -17.64 19.57
C LEU A 5 -25.84 -16.74 20.20
N GLN A 6 -24.74 -17.36 20.65
CA GLN A 6 -23.52 -16.65 20.97
C GLN A 6 -23.09 -15.93 19.69
N LEU A 7 -23.20 -14.60 19.69
CA LEU A 7 -22.65 -13.75 18.63
C LEU A 7 -21.14 -14.00 18.60
N GLU A 8 -20.71 -14.82 17.63
CA GLU A 8 -19.32 -14.96 17.25
C GLU A 8 -18.81 -13.56 16.96
N GLN A 9 -18.00 -13.03 17.87
CA GLN A 9 -17.30 -11.78 17.64
C GLN A 9 -16.44 -12.03 16.40
N PRO A 10 -16.59 -11.27 15.31
CA PRO A 10 -15.58 -11.29 14.27
C PRO A 10 -14.33 -10.73 14.94
N THR A 11 -13.40 -11.60 15.31
CA THR A 11 -12.00 -11.21 15.49
C THR A 11 -11.52 -10.82 14.11
N THR A 12 -11.91 -9.63 13.67
CA THR A 12 -11.26 -8.89 12.61
C THR A 12 -9.83 -8.73 13.08
N ASN A 13 -9.05 -9.70 12.67
CA ASN A 13 -7.62 -9.79 12.76
C ASN A 13 -7.09 -8.48 12.15
N LEU A 14 -6.73 -7.55 13.04
CA LEU A 14 -6.07 -6.28 12.70
C LEU A 14 -4.64 -6.51 12.16
N TYR A 15 -4.28 -7.74 11.79
CA TYR A 15 -2.95 -8.17 11.39
C TYR A 15 -2.88 -8.50 9.88
N GLU A 16 -3.97 -8.31 9.11
CA GLU A 16 -4.01 -8.63 7.67
C GLU A 16 -3.73 -7.45 6.72
N THR A 17 -3.33 -6.28 7.22
CA THR A 17 -3.09 -5.11 6.36
C THR A 17 -1.79 -4.38 6.66
N ASP A 18 -0.70 -5.07 7.01
CA ASP A 18 0.55 -4.36 7.36
C ASP A 18 1.85 -5.12 7.07
N PHE A 19 1.86 -6.12 6.19
CA PHE A 19 3.10 -6.86 5.95
C PHE A 19 4.14 -6.12 5.07
N THR A 20 3.72 -5.17 4.23
CA THR A 20 4.63 -4.54 3.25
C THR A 20 5.16 -3.17 3.70
N CYS A 21 4.37 -2.38 4.44
CA CYS A 21 4.79 -1.06 4.94
C CYS A 21 5.73 -1.14 6.16
N PHE A 22 5.55 -2.16 7.00
CA PHE A 22 6.38 -2.38 8.20
C PHE A 22 7.85 -2.66 7.84
N GLU A 23 8.09 -3.37 6.74
CA GLU A 23 9.43 -3.74 6.28
C GLU A 23 10.20 -2.54 5.69
N ILE A 24 9.59 -1.72 4.84
CA ILE A 24 10.26 -0.57 4.21
C ILE A 24 10.75 0.44 5.25
N SER A 25 9.95 0.70 6.29
CA SER A 25 10.34 1.62 7.37
C SER A 25 11.58 1.12 8.13
N GLY A 26 11.68 -0.19 8.35
CA GLY A 26 12.86 -0.84 8.92
C GLY A 26 14.08 -0.72 8.02
N VAL A 27 13.94 -1.05 6.73
CA VAL A 27 15.01 -0.93 5.72
C VAL A 27 15.52 0.51 5.61
N LEU A 28 14.63 1.49 5.64
CA LEU A 28 15.00 2.91 5.59
C LEU A 28 15.63 3.42 6.89
N LYS A 29 15.37 2.77 8.02
CA LYS A 29 16.02 3.08 9.30
C LYS A 29 17.45 2.55 9.32
N ASP A 30 17.67 1.35 8.78
CA ASP A 30 19.00 0.74 8.67
C ASP A 30 19.85 1.38 7.57
N SER A 31 19.20 1.91 6.53
CA SER A 31 19.85 2.57 5.39
C SER A 31 19.11 3.84 4.98
N PRO A 32 19.28 4.95 5.74
CA PRO A 32 18.60 6.23 5.46
C PRO A 32 18.98 6.82 4.10
N SER A 33 20.15 6.45 3.56
CA SER A 33 20.58 6.81 2.23
C SER A 33 19.68 6.28 1.11
N LEU A 34 18.91 5.22 1.34
CA LEU A 34 18.00 4.67 0.32
C LEU A 34 16.81 5.60 0.06
N ARG A 35 16.45 6.47 1.00
CA ARG A 35 15.37 7.46 0.82
C ARG A 35 15.59 8.33 -0.41
N ARG A 36 16.85 8.66 -0.72
CA ARG A 36 17.20 9.48 -1.88
C ARG A 36 16.97 8.78 -3.23
N CYS A 37 16.93 7.45 -3.23
CA CYS A 37 16.71 6.62 -4.42
C CYS A 37 15.22 6.33 -4.65
N ILE A 38 14.38 6.49 -3.63
CA ILE A 38 12.94 6.21 -3.74
C ILE A 38 12.25 7.01 -4.86
N PRO A 39 12.51 8.31 -5.06
CA PRO A 39 11.85 9.05 -6.14
C PRO A 39 12.12 8.46 -7.52
N GLU A 40 13.33 7.97 -7.76
CA GLU A 40 13.70 7.31 -9.02
C GLU A 40 13.02 5.94 -9.13
N MET A 41 13.10 5.12 -8.08
CA MET A 41 12.47 3.80 -8.03
C MET A 41 10.94 3.86 -8.13
N LEU A 42 10.32 4.96 -7.67
CA LEU A 42 8.87 5.15 -7.71
C LEU A 42 8.35 5.29 -9.13
N VAL A 43 9.14 5.86 -10.05
CA VAL A 43 8.72 6.01 -11.45
C VAL A 43 8.47 4.63 -12.07
N ASP A 44 9.42 3.72 -11.90
CA ASP A 44 9.31 2.35 -12.39
C ASP A 44 8.23 1.56 -11.65
N ALA A 45 8.16 1.70 -10.32
CA ALA A 45 7.14 1.05 -9.51
C ALA A 45 5.72 1.53 -9.87
N TRP A 46 5.55 2.82 -10.18
CA TRP A 46 4.27 3.38 -10.60
C TRP A 46 3.86 2.90 -11.99
N ALA A 47 4.80 2.86 -12.95
CA ALA A 47 4.53 2.30 -14.26
C ALA A 47 4.02 0.85 -14.16
N ARG A 48 4.74 0.03 -13.38
CA ARG A 48 4.36 -1.35 -13.11
C ARG A 48 3.00 -1.47 -12.41
N ALA A 49 2.73 -0.61 -11.43
CA ALA A 49 1.45 -0.60 -10.72
C ALA A 49 0.27 -0.27 -11.66
N ARG A 50 0.47 0.60 -12.67
CA ARG A 50 -0.56 0.87 -13.69
C ARG A 50 -0.82 -0.35 -14.56
N ASP A 51 0.22 -1.06 -14.96
CA ASP A 51 0.10 -2.28 -15.77
C ASP A 51 -0.61 -3.39 -14.97
N GLU A 52 -0.21 -3.60 -13.72
CA GLU A 52 -0.85 -4.58 -12.82
C GLU A 52 -2.32 -4.20 -12.57
N ALA A 53 -2.62 -2.91 -12.34
CA ALA A 53 -4.00 -2.45 -12.19
C ALA A 53 -4.84 -2.65 -13.47
N GLU A 54 -4.26 -2.47 -14.66
CA GLU A 54 -4.92 -2.78 -15.92
C GLU A 54 -5.21 -4.27 -16.06
N GLU A 55 -4.24 -5.13 -15.75
CA GLU A 55 -4.41 -6.58 -15.79
C GLU A 55 -5.50 -7.07 -14.81
N GLU A 56 -5.54 -6.51 -13.60
CA GLU A 56 -6.50 -6.91 -12.57
C GLU A 56 -7.91 -6.36 -12.79
N THR A 57 -8.03 -5.10 -13.23
CA THR A 57 -9.32 -4.40 -13.28
C THR A 57 -9.88 -4.25 -14.69
N GLY A 58 -9.05 -4.45 -15.72
CA GLY A 58 -9.39 -4.18 -17.12
C GLY A 58 -9.47 -2.68 -17.46
N ILE A 59 -9.12 -1.78 -16.53
CA ILE A 59 -9.04 -0.34 -16.77
C ILE A 59 -7.70 -0.05 -17.46
N LYS A 60 -7.74 0.55 -18.64
CA LYS A 60 -6.52 0.88 -19.39
C LYS A 60 -5.54 1.70 -18.55
N ALA A 61 -4.25 1.36 -18.61
CA ALA A 61 -3.16 2.06 -17.92
C ALA A 61 -3.14 3.58 -18.22
N ASP A 62 -3.59 3.98 -19.41
CA ASP A 62 -3.70 5.38 -19.87
C ASP A 62 -4.74 6.20 -19.08
N THR A 63 -5.65 5.54 -18.37
CA THR A 63 -6.64 6.19 -17.48
C THR A 63 -5.98 6.68 -16.20
N PHE A 64 -4.86 6.07 -15.80
CA PHE A 64 -4.11 6.46 -14.62
C PHE A 64 -3.10 7.56 -14.96
N PRO A 65 -2.81 8.46 -14.00
CA PRO A 65 -1.79 9.50 -14.18
C PRO A 65 -0.44 8.93 -14.64
N GLU A 66 0.25 9.66 -15.53
CA GLU A 66 1.55 9.22 -16.06
C GLU A 66 2.63 9.05 -14.97
N GLY A 67 2.58 9.92 -13.95
CA GLY A 67 3.42 9.84 -12.75
C GLY A 67 2.60 9.60 -11.50
N CYS A 68 3.25 9.08 -10.45
CA CYS A 68 2.61 8.87 -9.16
C CYS A 68 2.12 10.22 -8.59
N PRO A 69 0.82 10.38 -8.30
CA PRO A 69 0.27 11.63 -7.77
C PRO A 69 0.55 11.82 -6.28
N TRP A 70 1.13 10.83 -5.61
CA TRP A 70 1.33 10.82 -4.16
C TRP A 70 2.71 11.32 -3.76
N ASP A 71 2.72 12.09 -2.67
CA ASP A 71 3.95 12.53 -2.05
C ASP A 71 4.67 11.35 -1.38
N VAL A 72 5.96 11.19 -1.72
CA VAL A 72 6.78 10.08 -1.21
C VAL A 72 6.90 10.13 0.30
N ASP A 73 7.29 11.28 0.85
CA ASP A 73 7.56 11.43 2.27
C ASP A 73 6.27 11.42 3.11
N GLY A 74 5.18 11.98 2.59
CA GLY A 74 3.95 12.23 3.34
C GLY A 74 2.79 11.25 3.11
N LYS A 75 2.85 10.41 2.07
CA LYS A 75 1.77 9.44 1.77
C LYS A 75 2.28 8.01 1.55
N ILE A 76 3.42 7.86 0.90
CA ILE A 76 3.99 6.53 0.60
C ILE A 76 4.77 6.00 1.80
N LEU A 77 5.59 6.85 2.44
CA LEU A 77 6.45 6.45 3.56
C LEU A 77 5.82 6.62 4.95
N SER A 78 4.66 7.27 5.05
CA SER A 78 4.03 7.61 6.34
C SER A 78 3.14 6.51 6.93
N GLY A 79 3.05 5.33 6.31
CA GLY A 79 1.99 4.36 6.59
C GLY A 79 0.71 4.76 5.86
N TRP A 80 0.30 3.93 4.91
CA TRP A 80 -0.85 4.20 4.06
C TRP A 80 -2.12 3.63 4.70
N LEU A 81 -3.08 4.51 5.04
CA LEU A 81 -4.52 4.22 5.06
C LEU A 81 -5.28 5.56 4.98
N PRO A 82 -6.06 5.82 3.92
CA PRO A 82 -7.04 6.90 3.95
C PRO A 82 -8.23 6.51 4.85
N GLU A 83 -8.70 7.43 5.70
CA GLU A 83 -10.01 7.32 6.37
C GLU A 83 -11.17 7.53 5.39
#